data_AF-A0A2M8BCY2-F1
#
_entry.id   AF-A0A2M8BCY2-F1
#
_cell.length_a   1.000
_cell.length_b   1.000
_cell.length_c   1.000
_cell.angle_alpha   90.00
_cell.angle_beta   90.00
_cell.angle_gamma   90.00
#
_symmetry.space_group_name_H-M   'P 1'
#
loop_
_entity.id
_entity.type
_entity.pdbx_description
1 polymer ?
#
loop_
_entity_poly.entity_id
_entity_poly.type
_entity_poly.pdbx_seq_one_letter_code
_entity_poly.pdbx_strand_id
1 'polypeptide(L)'
;MKQQLDSARRRSVQYLETIQNRKVCTPEAVAALEKFDEPFPEQSSRAEEVFHVDNAFGLWAAAAPTRAQLVKGMDAADSWATDAHKWLDVPYDCGIAFSRDADALRAAMAVSAAYLPTVTQHRNPSLSRR
;
A
#
# COMPACT_ATOMS: atom_id res chain seq x y z
N MET A 1 17.85 5.32 -30.66
CA MET A 1 16.39 5.39 -30.45
C MET A 1 15.64 4.17 -30.99
N LYS A 2 15.70 3.85 -32.30
CA LYS A 2 15.04 2.64 -32.88
C LYS A 2 15.39 1.32 -32.18
N GLN A 3 16.67 1.05 -31.92
CA GLN A 3 17.09 -0.17 -31.20
C GLN A 3 16.52 -0.29 -29.78
N GLN A 4 16.32 0.83 -29.06
CA GLN A 4 15.73 0.81 -27.72
C GLN A 4 14.22 0.53 -27.79
N LEU A 5 13.53 1.12 -28.76
CA LEU A 5 12.12 0.84 -29.04
C LEU A 5 11.91 -0.62 -29.45
N ASP A 6 12.76 -1.17 -30.32
CA ASP A 6 12.67 -2.58 -30.74
C ASP A 6 12.98 -3.53 -29.58
N SER A 7 13.93 -3.18 -28.71
CA SER A 7 14.26 -3.95 -27.51
C SER A 7 13.13 -3.93 -26.48
N ALA A 8 12.49 -2.77 -26.28
CA ALA A 8 11.33 -2.63 -25.40
C ALA A 8 10.13 -3.43 -25.93
N ARG A 9 9.83 -3.34 -27.23
CA ARG A 9 8.78 -4.12 -27.90
C ARG A 9 9.00 -5.62 -27.75
N ARG A 10 10.24 -6.09 -27.95
CA ARG A 10 10.56 -7.51 -27.83
C ARG A 10 10.37 -8.01 -26.39
N ARG A 11 10.80 -7.22 -25.41
CA ARG A 11 10.61 -7.52 -23.98
C ARG A 11 9.14 -7.49 -23.58
N SER A 12 8.32 -6.58 -24.12
CA SER A 12 6.89 -6.52 -23.82
C SER A 12 6.13 -7.71 -24.41
N VAL A 13 6.44 -8.11 -25.66
CA VAL A 13 5.85 -9.32 -26.29
C VAL A 13 6.23 -10.56 -25.49
N GLN A 14 7.52 -10.75 -25.20
CA GLN A 14 7.99 -11.88 -24.42
C GLN A 14 7.39 -11.91 -23.00
N TYR A 15 7.22 -10.73 -22.37
CA TYR A 15 6.56 -10.62 -21.08
C TYR A 15 5.11 -11.13 -21.15
N LEU A 16 4.31 -10.65 -22.11
CA LEU A 16 2.92 -11.04 -22.27
C LEU A 16 2.75 -12.53 -22.63
N GLU A 17 3.61 -13.06 -23.50
CA GLU A 17 3.59 -14.48 -23.89
C GLU A 17 3.90 -15.41 -22.72
N THR A 18 4.74 -14.96 -21.78
CA THR A 18 5.22 -15.82 -20.68
C THR A 18 4.51 -15.57 -19.36
N ILE A 19 3.77 -14.47 -19.20
CA ILE A 19 3.25 -14.04 -17.90
C ILE A 19 2.38 -15.11 -17.22
N GLN A 20 1.58 -15.85 -17.97
CA GLN A 20 0.72 -16.92 -17.46
C GLN A 20 1.50 -18.10 -16.86
N ASN A 21 2.74 -18.32 -17.32
CA ASN A 21 3.60 -19.41 -16.87
C ASN A 21 4.73 -18.93 -15.95
N ARG A 22 4.86 -17.62 -15.74
CA ARG A 22 5.78 -17.05 -14.75
C ARG A 22 5.11 -17.15 -13.39
N LYS A 23 5.32 -18.29 -12.72
CA LYS A 23 4.93 -18.44 -11.30
C LYS A 23 5.65 -17.37 -10.48
N VAL A 24 4.92 -16.33 -10.10
CA VAL A 24 5.38 -15.28 -9.18
C VAL A 24 5.38 -15.80 -7.74
N CYS A 25 4.59 -16.83 -7.47
CA CYS A 25 4.56 -17.59 -6.22
C CYS A 25 4.25 -19.07 -6.52
N THR A 26 4.52 -19.95 -5.56
CA THR A 26 4.19 -21.38 -5.69
C THR A 26 2.73 -21.63 -5.28
N PRO A 27 2.07 -22.69 -5.78
CA PRO A 27 0.74 -23.07 -5.33
C PRO A 27 0.62 -23.22 -3.82
N GLU A 28 1.68 -23.70 -3.16
CA GLU A 28 1.77 -23.83 -1.70
C GLU A 28 1.79 -22.47 -1.01
N ALA A 29 2.47 -21.47 -1.59
CA ALA A 29 2.47 -20.11 -1.08
C ALA A 29 1.09 -19.44 -1.20
N VAL A 30 0.34 -19.74 -2.28
CA VAL A 30 -1.05 -19.30 -2.43
C VAL A 30 -1.96 -20.01 -1.42
N ALA A 31 -1.81 -21.33 -1.24
CA ALA A 31 -2.59 -22.08 -0.25
C ALA A 31 -2.30 -21.62 1.19
N ALA A 32 -1.06 -21.23 1.49
CA ALA A 32 -0.70 -20.67 2.80
C ALA A 32 -1.41 -19.35 3.12
N LEU A 33 -2.02 -18.69 2.13
CA LEU A 33 -2.84 -17.50 2.37
C LEU A 33 -4.10 -17.80 3.20
N GLU A 34 -4.57 -19.06 3.25
CA GLU A 34 -5.67 -19.48 4.13
C GLU A 34 -5.37 -19.23 5.62
N LYS A 35 -4.10 -19.14 6.01
CA LYS A 35 -3.71 -18.79 7.39
C LYS A 35 -4.06 -17.37 7.77
N PHE A 36 -4.29 -16.50 6.79
CA PHE A 36 -4.74 -15.12 6.99
C PHE A 36 -6.27 -14.98 6.88
N ASP A 37 -7.01 -16.09 6.72
CA ASP A 37 -8.47 -16.12 6.68
C ASP A 37 -9.04 -16.18 8.12
N GLU A 38 -8.46 -15.37 9.01
CA GLU A 38 -8.94 -15.13 10.36
C GLU A 38 -9.66 -13.77 10.44
N PRO A 39 -10.67 -13.62 11.30
CA PRO A 39 -11.35 -12.34 11.44
C PRO A 39 -10.37 -11.26 11.91
N PHE A 40 -10.36 -10.13 11.20
CA PHE A 40 -9.56 -8.98 11.61
C PHE A 40 -9.98 -8.47 12.99
N PRO A 41 -9.03 -7.92 13.78
CA PRO A 41 -9.34 -7.35 15.08
C PRO A 41 -10.36 -6.21 14.96
N GLU A 42 -11.34 -6.17 15.86
CA GLU A 42 -12.42 -5.16 15.86
C GLU A 42 -11.94 -3.76 16.30
N GLN A 43 -10.78 -3.68 16.96
CA GLN A 43 -10.26 -2.45 17.55
C GLN A 43 -8.78 -2.28 17.22
N SER A 44 -8.38 -1.01 17.09
CA SER A 44 -6.98 -0.63 16.97
C SER A 44 -6.21 -1.05 18.22
N SER A 45 -5.03 -1.56 18.00
CA SER A 45 -4.21 -2.28 18.96
C SER A 45 -2.95 -1.46 19.28
N ARG A 46 -2.07 -1.94 20.16
CA ARG A 46 -0.83 -1.21 20.48
C ARG A 46 0.02 -1.04 19.21
N ALA A 47 1.00 -0.13 19.21
CA ALA A 47 1.86 0.11 18.03
C ALA A 47 2.53 -1.18 17.47
N GLU A 48 2.71 -2.19 18.32
CA GLU A 48 3.27 -3.53 18.07
C GLU A 48 2.26 -4.48 17.38
N GLU A 49 1.00 -4.09 17.33
CA GLU A 49 -0.15 -4.87 16.89
C GLU A 49 -0.90 -4.18 15.73
N VAL A 50 -0.43 -3.01 15.26
CA VAL A 50 -1.01 -2.21 14.17
C VAL A 50 -1.16 -3.06 12.92
N PHE A 51 -2.40 -3.20 12.45
CA PHE A 51 -2.71 -3.92 11.24
C PHE A 51 -2.67 -2.99 10.02
N HIS A 52 -1.58 -3.08 9.25
CA HIS A 52 -1.41 -2.34 8.00
C HIS A 52 -1.68 -3.22 6.79
N VAL A 53 -2.46 -2.72 5.83
CA VAL A 53 -2.66 -3.39 4.54
C VAL A 53 -1.90 -2.63 3.45
N ASP A 54 -0.85 -3.26 2.92
CA ASP A 54 -0.22 -2.82 1.67
C ASP A 54 -1.00 -3.39 0.48
N ASN A 55 -1.74 -2.53 -0.21
CA ASN A 55 -2.55 -2.91 -1.35
C ASN A 55 -2.30 -2.00 -2.54
N ALA A 56 -1.01 -1.87 -2.89
CA ALA A 56 -0.52 -1.02 -3.96
C ALA A 56 -1.27 -1.11 -5.30
N PHE A 57 -1.79 -2.29 -5.65
CA PHE A 57 -2.62 -2.50 -6.85
C PHE A 57 -4.10 -2.64 -6.50
N GLY A 58 -4.43 -3.55 -5.59
CA GLY A 58 -5.76 -4.12 -5.46
C GLY A 58 -6.76 -3.27 -4.66
N LEU A 59 -6.35 -2.18 -4.00
CA LEU A 59 -7.28 -1.37 -3.19
C LEU A 59 -8.42 -0.82 -4.04
N TRP A 60 -8.15 -0.51 -5.31
CA TRP A 60 -9.15 0.01 -6.24
C TRP A 60 -10.26 -0.99 -6.61
N ALA A 61 -10.12 -2.28 -6.26
CA ALA A 61 -11.24 -3.22 -6.37
C ALA A 61 -12.44 -2.81 -5.50
N ALA A 62 -12.21 -2.05 -4.42
CA ALA A 62 -13.26 -1.44 -3.60
C ALA A 62 -14.16 -0.49 -4.40
N ALA A 63 -13.61 0.20 -5.40
CA ALA A 63 -14.32 1.19 -6.21
C ALA A 63 -15.19 0.55 -7.31
N ALA A 64 -15.04 -0.75 -7.55
CA ALA A 64 -15.81 -1.50 -8.55
C ALA A 64 -16.82 -2.42 -7.87
N PRO A 65 -18.15 -2.16 -7.93
CA PRO A 65 -19.15 -2.92 -7.18
C PRO A 65 -19.11 -4.44 -7.39
N THR A 66 -18.76 -4.90 -8.59
CA THR A 66 -18.64 -6.33 -8.93
C THR A 66 -17.37 -7.01 -8.40
N ARG A 67 -16.45 -6.24 -7.82
CA ARG A 67 -15.14 -6.68 -7.32
C ARG A 67 -14.91 -6.30 -5.86
N ALA A 68 -15.79 -5.53 -5.24
CA ALA A 68 -15.65 -5.06 -3.86
C ALA A 68 -15.50 -6.20 -2.84
N GLN A 69 -16.06 -7.38 -3.12
CA GLN A 69 -15.89 -8.58 -2.29
C GLN A 69 -14.42 -9.03 -2.17
N LEU A 70 -13.54 -8.68 -3.12
CA LEU A 70 -12.13 -9.06 -3.09
C LEU A 70 -11.33 -8.32 -2.01
N VAL A 71 -11.89 -7.25 -1.46
CA VAL A 71 -11.27 -6.43 -0.39
C VAL A 71 -12.08 -6.47 0.90
N LYS A 72 -13.00 -7.44 1.03
CA LYS A 72 -13.82 -7.62 2.23
C LYS A 72 -12.91 -7.78 3.47
N GLY A 73 -13.21 -7.05 4.54
CA GLY A 73 -12.47 -7.09 5.80
C GLY A 73 -11.28 -6.13 5.86
N MET A 74 -10.80 -5.59 4.73
CA MET A 74 -9.73 -4.58 4.75
C MET A 74 -10.15 -3.30 5.47
N ASP A 75 -11.47 -3.07 5.61
CA ASP A 75 -12.07 -2.00 6.40
C ASP A 75 -11.77 -2.06 7.90
N ALA A 76 -11.25 -3.17 8.41
CA ALA A 76 -10.79 -3.31 9.80
C ALA A 76 -9.35 -2.82 10.00
N ALA A 77 -8.56 -2.57 8.94
CA ALA A 77 -7.17 -2.17 9.08
C ALA A 77 -6.98 -0.79 9.73
N ASP A 78 -5.88 -0.63 10.45
CA ASP A 78 -5.48 0.64 11.06
C ASP A 78 -4.95 1.63 10.03
N SER A 79 -4.36 1.11 8.96
CA SER A 79 -3.84 1.91 7.85
C SER A 79 -3.77 1.14 6.54
N TRP A 80 -3.82 1.88 5.43
CA TRP A 80 -3.69 1.35 4.07
C TRP A 80 -2.59 2.08 3.31
N ALA A 81 -1.92 1.39 2.41
CA ALA A 81 -1.13 1.99 1.35
C ALA A 81 -1.63 1.51 -0.03
N THR A 82 -1.71 2.41 -1.00
CA THR A 82 -1.99 2.09 -2.40
C THR A 82 -1.21 3.00 -3.34
N ASP A 83 -1.00 2.61 -4.59
CA ASP A 83 -0.43 3.51 -5.60
C ASP A 83 -1.46 3.89 -6.65
N ALA A 84 -1.58 5.18 -6.92
CA ALA A 84 -2.36 5.66 -8.06
C ALA A 84 -1.59 5.47 -9.38
N HIS A 85 -0.25 5.52 -9.35
CA HIS A 85 0.58 5.27 -10.54
C HIS A 85 0.58 3.83 -11.04
N LYS A 86 -0.17 2.94 -10.37
CA LYS A 86 -0.37 1.55 -10.78
C LYS A 86 -1.63 1.44 -11.66
N TRP A 87 -2.81 1.38 -11.05
CA TRP A 87 -4.05 1.13 -11.79
C TRP A 87 -4.82 2.37 -12.24
N LEU A 88 -4.54 3.55 -11.66
CA LEU A 88 -5.24 4.78 -12.03
C LEU A 88 -4.56 5.59 -13.13
N ASP A 89 -3.51 5.05 -13.76
CA ASP A 89 -2.77 5.70 -14.85
C ASP A 89 -2.22 7.09 -14.47
N VAL A 90 -1.96 7.33 -13.18
CA VAL A 90 -1.31 8.55 -12.71
C VAL A 90 0.19 8.46 -13.00
N PRO A 91 0.86 9.54 -13.45
CA PRO A 91 2.31 9.50 -13.64
C PRO A 91 3.06 9.19 -12.34
N TYR A 92 4.17 8.45 -12.46
CA TYR A 92 5.08 8.21 -11.35
C TYR A 92 5.74 9.52 -10.85
N ASP A 93 5.93 9.75 -9.55
CA ASP A 93 5.53 8.91 -8.39
C ASP A 93 4.21 9.41 -7.75
N CYS A 94 3.30 8.50 -7.45
CA CYS A 94 2.03 8.77 -6.77
C CYS A 94 1.59 7.59 -5.87
N GLY A 95 2.18 7.54 -4.67
CA GLY A 95 1.74 6.69 -3.56
C GLY A 95 0.74 7.42 -2.66
N ILE A 96 -0.21 6.67 -2.10
CA ILE A 96 -1.27 7.16 -1.23
C ILE A 96 -1.29 6.32 0.04
N ALA A 97 -1.31 6.98 1.20
CA ALA A 97 -1.44 6.33 2.50
C ALA A 97 -2.67 6.86 3.25
N PHE A 98 -3.41 5.95 3.88
CA PHE A 98 -4.54 6.26 4.75
C PHE A 98 -4.24 5.73 6.16
N SER A 99 -4.63 6.50 7.18
CA SER A 99 -4.57 6.09 8.58
C SER A 99 -5.93 6.32 9.21
N ARG A 100 -6.41 5.33 9.98
CA ARG A 100 -7.63 5.46 10.78
C ARG A 100 -7.45 6.51 11.88
N ASP A 101 -6.28 6.53 12.52
CA ASP A 101 -5.90 7.54 13.49
C ASP A 101 -5.09 8.65 12.82
N ALA A 102 -5.76 9.78 12.57
CA ALA A 102 -5.13 10.94 11.94
C ALA A 102 -4.15 11.67 12.90
N ASP A 103 -4.38 11.61 14.20
CA ASP A 103 -3.53 12.29 15.19
C ASP A 103 -2.23 11.51 15.40
N ALA A 104 -2.30 10.17 15.42
CA ALA A 104 -1.11 9.31 15.41
C ALA A 104 -0.25 9.55 14.16
N LEU A 105 -0.85 9.62 12.96
CA LEU A 105 -0.12 9.91 11.73
C LEU A 105 0.55 11.29 11.77
N ARG A 106 -0.19 12.32 12.20
CA ARG A 106 0.36 13.69 12.36
C ARG A 106 1.51 13.72 13.34
N ALA A 107 1.36 13.08 14.51
CA ALA A 107 2.39 13.05 15.53
C ALA A 107 3.66 12.33 15.05
N ALA A 108 3.52 11.22 14.33
CA ALA A 108 4.65 10.48 13.76
C ALA A 108 5.40 11.28 12.69
N MET A 109 4.68 12.03 11.86
CA MET A 109 5.24 12.83 10.76
C MET A 109 5.59 14.27 11.16
N ALA A 110 5.31 14.67 12.40
CA ALA A 110 5.56 16.01 12.87
C ALA A 110 7.06 16.32 12.82
N VAL A 111 7.43 17.38 12.09
CA VAL A 111 8.79 17.92 12.08
C VAL A 111 8.70 19.36 12.57
N SER A 112 9.44 19.70 13.62
CA SER A 112 9.59 21.09 14.04
C SER A 112 10.92 21.64 13.57
N ALA A 113 10.88 22.79 12.90
CA ALA A 113 12.05 23.62 12.64
C ALA A 113 11.65 25.09 12.85
N ALA A 114 12.60 25.94 13.24
CA ALA A 114 12.32 27.35 13.54
C ALA A 114 11.70 28.13 12.35
N TYR A 115 11.89 27.62 11.13
CA TYR A 115 11.36 28.20 9.90
C TYR A 115 10.08 27.53 9.40
N LEU A 116 9.60 26.47 10.06
CA LEU A 116 8.35 25.80 9.71
C LEU A 116 7.20 26.36 10.55
N PRO A 117 6.05 26.71 9.94
CA PRO A 117 4.87 27.10 10.70
C PRO A 117 4.46 25.93 11.60
N THR A 118 4.35 26.18 12.90
CA THR A 118 3.95 25.14 13.86
C THR A 118 2.42 25.03 13.82
N VAL A 119 1.91 23.96 13.19
CA VAL A 119 0.46 23.73 13.05
C VAL A 119 -0.09 22.84 14.17
N THR A 120 0.76 22.17 14.97
CA THR A 120 0.31 21.20 15.99
C THR A 120 1.07 21.31 17.31
N GLN A 121 0.39 21.02 18.44
CA GLN A 121 0.98 20.91 19.78
C GLN A 121 1.58 19.50 20.05
N HIS A 122 1.67 18.63 19.05
CA HIS A 122 2.03 17.23 19.25
C HIS A 122 3.53 16.97 19.38
N ARG A 123 3.83 15.85 20.06
CA ARG A 123 5.19 15.41 20.42
C ARG A 123 6.10 15.38 19.20
N ASN A 124 7.21 16.10 19.28
CA ASN A 124 8.25 16.10 18.24
C ASN A 124 9.12 14.82 18.33
N PRO A 125 9.14 13.95 17.29
CA PRO A 125 9.97 12.75 17.28
C PRO A 125 11.48 13.03 17.28
N SER A 126 11.94 14.20 16.80
CA SER A 126 13.36 14.57 16.82
C SER A 126 13.90 14.83 18.24
N LEU A 127 13.01 15.03 19.22
CA LEU A 127 13.37 15.12 20.64
C LEU A 127 13.57 13.76 21.32
N SER A 128 13.30 12.63 20.62
CA SER A 128 13.57 11.27 21.13
C SER A 128 15.02 10.81 20.96
N ARG A 129 15.84 11.58 20.23
CA ARG A 129 17.27 11.29 19.98
C ARG A 129 18.20 11.88 21.05
N ARG A 130 17.73 12.07 22.29
CA ARG A 130 18.55 12.51 23.43
C ARG A 130 18.52 11.46 24.52
#